data_AF-A0A485K8D1-F1
#
_entry.id   AF-A0A485K8D1-F1
#
_cell.length_a   1.000
_cell.length_b   1.000
_cell.length_c   1.000
_cell.angle_alpha   90.00
_cell.angle_beta   90.00
_cell.angle_gamma   90.00
#
_symmetry.space_group_name_H-M   'P 1'
#
loop_
_entity.id
_entity.type
_entity.pdbx_description
1 polymer ?
#
loop_
_entity_poly.entity_id
_entity_poly.type
_entity_poly.pdbx_seq_one_letter_code
_entity_poly.pdbx_strand_id
1 'polypeptide(L)'
;MPTQLIKLNSIFNESFKQQALQPKSTPIGCFFKVVPNPTLLDKWRSVHKHTATLFVQIDSGVVSISNHGRTATATAADVRVVLCGKKEVQIQIEKAAPVLYAFDCELSTIEFIGAVHLIQHIEALQSNQTDADDAKHDMVLMRQLQQTLQYATEMWSLALWHQLFPYSPLLPSLDATIVSVQQNNVRRAKTFVDDLHAQFYIEASVTKLTELNTTYFQPSHVALLAAKLEALSLHLDKYL
;
A
#
# COMPACT_ATOMS: atom_id res chain seq x y z
N MET A 1 -12.61 -11.06 -15.07
CA MET A 1 -11.78 -10.54 -13.95
C MET A 1 -10.47 -11.32 -13.91
N PRO A 2 -9.30 -10.66 -13.88
CA PRO A 2 -8.00 -11.33 -13.82
C PRO A 2 -7.85 -12.13 -12.52
N THR A 3 -7.41 -13.40 -12.59
CA THR A 3 -7.26 -14.30 -11.42
C THR A 3 -6.38 -13.71 -10.31
N GLN A 4 -5.42 -12.86 -10.65
CA GLN A 4 -4.51 -12.22 -9.69
C GLN A 4 -5.12 -11.03 -8.96
N LEU A 5 -6.10 -10.36 -9.58
CA LEU A 5 -6.87 -9.32 -8.90
C LEU A 5 -7.80 -9.96 -7.86
N ILE A 6 -8.39 -11.10 -8.22
CA ILE A 6 -9.13 -11.94 -7.27
C ILE A 6 -8.20 -12.40 -6.15
N LYS A 7 -6.97 -12.84 -6.48
CA LYS A 7 -5.96 -13.21 -5.47
C LYS A 7 -5.60 -12.05 -4.55
N LEU A 8 -5.38 -10.85 -5.09
CA LEU A 8 -5.05 -9.65 -4.29
C LEU A 8 -6.12 -9.36 -3.24
N ASN A 9 -7.39 -9.45 -3.60
CA ASN A 9 -8.49 -9.29 -2.64
C ASN A 9 -8.76 -10.58 -1.84
N SER A 10 -8.40 -11.75 -2.33
CA SER A 10 -8.52 -12.99 -1.56
C SER A 10 -7.44 -13.14 -0.51
N ILE A 11 -6.32 -12.40 -0.58
CA ILE A 11 -5.32 -12.33 0.51
C ILE A 11 -6.05 -12.05 1.83
N PHE A 12 -7.05 -11.17 1.81
CA PHE A 12 -7.79 -10.85 3.02
C PHE A 12 -8.70 -11.99 3.51
N ASN A 13 -9.28 -12.78 2.60
CA ASN A 13 -10.17 -13.91 2.93
C ASN A 13 -9.43 -15.20 3.30
N GLU A 14 -8.31 -15.50 2.64
CA GLU A 14 -7.46 -16.65 2.96
C GLU A 14 -6.68 -16.44 4.25
N SER A 15 -6.41 -15.18 4.65
CA SER A 15 -5.78 -14.85 5.94
C SER A 15 -6.60 -15.29 7.17
N PHE A 16 -7.92 -15.48 7.04
CA PHE A 16 -8.78 -16.02 8.10
C PHE A 16 -8.82 -17.55 8.15
N LYS A 17 -8.21 -18.24 7.18
CA LYS A 17 -8.11 -19.71 7.14
C LYS A 17 -6.63 -20.09 7.18
N GLN A 18 -6.20 -20.68 8.29
CA GLN A 18 -4.84 -21.21 8.50
C GLN A 18 -4.18 -21.71 7.21
N GLN A 19 -3.00 -21.15 6.93
CA GLN A 19 -2.16 -21.46 5.78
C GLN A 19 -1.96 -22.98 5.63
N ALA A 20 -2.69 -23.59 4.70
CA ALA A 20 -2.33 -24.87 4.12
C ALA A 20 -1.51 -24.58 2.85
N LEU A 21 -0.28 -25.09 2.83
CA LEU A 21 0.65 -25.21 1.70
C LEU A 21 -0.01 -25.00 0.31
N GLN A 22 0.00 -23.76 -0.18
CA GLN A 22 -0.29 -23.48 -1.58
C GLN A 22 1.02 -23.52 -2.40
N PRO A 23 0.99 -24.01 -3.65
CA PRO A 23 2.18 -24.06 -4.51
C PRO A 23 2.77 -22.66 -4.71
N LYS A 24 4.08 -22.56 -4.97
CA LYS A 24 4.84 -21.32 -5.24
C LYS A 24 4.17 -20.49 -6.35
N SER A 25 3.16 -19.72 -5.97
CA SER A 25 2.46 -18.82 -6.88
C SER A 25 3.35 -17.61 -7.15
N THR A 26 3.25 -17.07 -8.36
CA THR A 26 3.96 -15.83 -8.72
C THR A 26 3.54 -14.71 -7.75
N PRO A 27 4.50 -13.97 -7.17
CA PRO A 27 4.22 -12.95 -6.15
C PRO A 27 3.43 -11.78 -6.72
N ILE A 28 2.63 -11.14 -5.87
CA ILE A 28 1.96 -9.87 -6.19
C ILE A 28 2.70 -8.76 -5.45
N GLY A 29 3.18 -7.75 -6.16
CA GLY A 29 4.00 -6.72 -5.52
C GLY A 29 4.42 -5.58 -6.45
N CYS A 30 5.10 -4.60 -5.85
CA CYS A 30 5.56 -3.40 -6.54
C CYS A 30 7.08 -3.31 -6.49
N PHE A 31 7.69 -3.05 -7.65
CA PHE A 31 9.14 -2.95 -7.80
C PHE A 31 9.55 -1.50 -8.07
N PHE A 32 10.57 -1.01 -7.37
CA PHE A 32 11.03 0.36 -7.47
C PHE A 32 12.56 0.41 -7.61
N LYS A 33 13.03 1.23 -8.55
CA LYS A 33 14.45 1.58 -8.68
C LYS A 33 14.70 2.84 -7.87
N VAL A 34 15.69 2.81 -6.98
CA VAL A 34 15.98 3.90 -6.05
C VAL A 34 17.47 4.16 -5.95
N VAL A 35 17.83 5.34 -5.47
CA VAL A 35 19.21 5.76 -5.19
C VAL A 35 19.37 5.89 -3.68
N PRO A 36 20.18 5.04 -3.02
CA PRO A 36 20.44 5.16 -1.59
C PRO A 36 21.36 6.36 -1.31
N ASN A 37 21.04 7.12 -0.26
CA ASN A 37 21.75 8.32 0.19
C ASN A 37 22.09 9.28 -0.98
N PRO A 38 21.07 9.80 -1.68
CA PRO A 38 21.27 10.60 -2.89
C PRO A 38 22.05 11.88 -2.58
N THR A 39 23.10 12.14 -3.35
CA THR A 39 23.80 13.43 -3.30
C THR A 39 23.07 14.49 -4.12
N LEU A 40 23.41 15.77 -3.96
CA LEU A 40 22.82 16.85 -4.78
C LEU A 40 23.03 16.62 -6.28
N LEU A 41 24.15 16.00 -6.68
CA LEU A 41 24.44 15.67 -8.09
C LEU A 41 23.56 14.54 -8.61
N ASP A 42 23.22 13.57 -7.75
CA ASP A 42 22.30 12.49 -8.10
C ASP A 42 20.89 13.02 -8.35
N LYS A 43 20.47 14.07 -7.64
CA LYS A 43 19.16 14.70 -7.86
C LYS A 43 19.03 15.35 -9.25
N TRP A 44 20.16 15.65 -9.92
CA TRP A 44 20.20 16.39 -11.18
C TRP A 44 20.47 15.50 -12.40
N ARG A 45 20.92 14.25 -12.20
CA ARG A 45 21.25 13.30 -13.28
C ARG A 45 20.11 12.32 -13.49
N SER A 46 19.82 11.99 -14.74
CA SER A 46 18.86 10.94 -15.12
C SER A 46 19.43 9.52 -15.06
N VAL A 47 20.76 9.38 -14.92
CA VAL A 47 21.45 8.08 -14.91
C VAL A 47 22.32 7.97 -13.65
N HIS A 48 21.91 7.09 -12.74
CA HIS A 48 22.58 6.86 -11.46
C HIS A 48 23.48 5.62 -11.52
N LYS A 49 24.75 5.77 -11.12
CA LYS A 49 25.72 4.66 -11.07
C LYS A 49 25.51 3.73 -9.88
N HIS A 50 24.82 4.20 -8.84
CA HIS A 50 24.55 3.46 -7.60
C HIS A 50 23.05 3.36 -7.40
N THR A 51 22.42 2.37 -8.04
CA THR A 51 20.99 2.08 -7.87
C THR A 51 20.81 0.88 -6.95
N ALA A 52 19.88 1.01 -6.03
CA ALA A 52 19.30 -0.09 -5.28
C ALA A 52 17.88 -0.36 -5.81
N THR A 53 17.34 -1.51 -5.45
CA THR A 53 15.98 -1.91 -5.84
C THR A 53 15.19 -2.27 -4.61
N LEU A 54 13.96 -1.77 -4.55
CA LEU A 54 13.00 -2.09 -3.51
C LEU A 54 11.91 -2.95 -4.14
N PHE A 55 11.57 -4.05 -3.48
CA PHE A 55 10.44 -4.89 -3.86
C PHE A 55 9.51 -5.06 -2.67
N VAL A 56 8.28 -4.58 -2.81
CA VAL A 56 7.21 -4.72 -1.80
C VAL A 56 6.31 -5.87 -2.25
N GLN A 57 6.42 -7.03 -1.60
CA GLN A 57 5.57 -8.19 -1.84
C GLN A 57 4.31 -8.07 -0.99
N ILE A 58 3.18 -7.81 -1.64
CA ILE A 58 1.89 -7.58 -0.97
C ILE A 58 1.32 -8.88 -0.43
N ASP A 59 1.48 -9.99 -1.15
CA ASP A 59 0.94 -11.29 -0.76
C ASP A 59 1.69 -11.98 0.39
N SER A 60 2.97 -11.65 0.59
CA SER A 60 3.76 -12.17 1.71
C SER A 60 3.98 -11.16 2.83
N GLY A 61 3.64 -9.88 2.64
CA GLY A 61 3.88 -8.81 3.61
C GLY A 61 5.36 -8.47 3.80
N VAL A 62 6.21 -8.72 2.79
CA VAL A 62 7.66 -8.55 2.88
C VAL A 62 8.15 -7.38 2.04
N VAL A 63 9.05 -6.56 2.59
CA VAL A 63 9.82 -5.56 1.86
C VAL A 63 11.25 -6.07 1.68
N SER A 64 11.72 -6.10 0.44
CA SER A 64 13.08 -6.49 0.08
C SER A 64 13.85 -5.30 -0.48
N ILE A 65 15.08 -5.09 0.00
CA ILE A 65 16.01 -4.08 -0.50
C ILE A 65 17.23 -4.80 -1.07
N SER A 66 17.47 -4.68 -2.37
CA SER A 66 18.64 -5.24 -3.02
C SER A 66 19.59 -4.15 -3.49
N ASN A 67 20.84 -4.20 -3.02
CA ASN A 67 21.91 -3.26 -3.35
C ASN A 67 23.21 -4.03 -3.63
N HIS A 68 23.79 -3.85 -4.82
CA HIS A 68 25.07 -4.47 -5.22
C HIS A 68 25.16 -6.00 -4.93
N GLY A 69 24.08 -6.74 -5.21
CA GLY A 69 24.03 -8.21 -5.05
C GLY A 69 23.77 -8.70 -3.62
N ARG A 70 23.59 -7.79 -2.65
CA ARG A 70 23.11 -8.13 -1.30
C ARG A 70 21.63 -7.75 -1.19
N THR A 71 20.82 -8.66 -0.69
CA THR A 71 19.39 -8.43 -0.44
C THR A 71 19.10 -8.52 1.04
N ALA A 72 18.54 -7.45 1.61
CA ALA A 72 17.95 -7.44 2.95
C ALA A 72 16.43 -7.58 2.80
N THR A 73 15.80 -8.36 3.66
CA THR A 73 14.35 -8.58 3.67
C THR A 73 13.82 -8.31 5.07
N ALA A 74 12.67 -7.63 5.16
CA ALA A 74 12.01 -7.30 6.41
C ALA A 74 10.50 -7.51 6.30
N THR A 75 9.85 -7.83 7.41
CA THR A 75 8.39 -7.86 7.51
C THR A 75 7.82 -6.43 7.49
N ALA A 76 6.53 -6.28 7.17
CA ALA A 76 5.89 -4.97 7.11
C ALA A 76 5.94 -4.22 8.46
N ALA A 77 5.74 -4.92 9.59
CA ALA A 77 5.81 -4.36 10.94
C ALA A 77 7.19 -3.77 11.28
N ASP A 78 8.26 -4.32 10.73
CA ASP A 78 9.63 -3.88 10.99
C ASP A 78 10.06 -2.72 10.08
N VAL A 79 9.24 -2.30 9.13
CA VAL A 79 9.57 -1.24 8.17
C VAL A 79 8.88 0.05 8.58
N ARG A 80 9.66 1.13 8.77
CA ARG A 80 9.13 2.49 8.91
C ARG A 80 9.51 3.32 7.71
N VAL A 81 8.52 4.03 7.15
CA VAL A 81 8.71 4.91 6.00
C VAL A 81 8.28 6.32 6.36
N VAL A 82 9.10 7.30 5.99
CA VAL A 82 8.82 8.73 6.18
C VAL A 82 9.12 9.47 4.88
N LEU A 83 8.14 10.21 4.38
CA LEU A 83 8.32 11.09 3.23
C LEU A 83 9.16 12.30 3.64
N CYS A 84 10.34 12.47 3.04
CA CYS A 84 11.25 13.59 3.32
C CYS A 84 11.26 14.66 2.22
N GLY A 85 10.71 14.34 1.05
CA GLY A 85 10.57 15.23 -0.08
C GLY A 85 9.76 14.55 -1.19
N LYS A 86 9.48 15.26 -2.29
CA LYS A 86 8.60 14.78 -3.36
C LYS A 86 8.99 13.41 -3.95
N LYS A 87 10.28 13.10 -3.98
CA LYS A 87 10.82 11.84 -4.50
C LYS A 87 11.65 11.09 -3.47
N GLU A 88 11.59 11.49 -2.20
CA GLU A 88 12.56 11.05 -1.20
C GLU A 88 11.85 10.42 -0.01
N VAL A 89 12.20 9.17 0.29
CA VAL A 89 11.66 8.42 1.42
C VAL A 89 12.79 7.95 2.30
N GLN A 90 12.70 8.27 3.58
CA GLN A 90 13.55 7.68 4.58
C GLN A 90 12.93 6.33 5.01
N ILE A 91 13.72 5.27 4.87
CA ILE A 91 13.32 3.91 5.22
C ILE A 91 14.17 3.44 6.39
N GLN A 92 13.51 2.99 7.45
CA GLN A 92 14.14 2.31 8.58
C GLN A 92 13.66 0.86 8.62
N ILE A 93 14.59 -0.08 8.68
CA ILE A 93 14.31 -1.51 8.87
C ILE A 93 14.71 -1.89 10.29
N GLU A 94 13.79 -2.48 11.03
CA GLU A 94 13.95 -2.90 12.43
C GLU A 94 14.54 -1.76 13.29
N LYS A 95 15.69 -2.01 13.92
CA LYS A 95 16.45 -1.04 14.74
C LYS A 95 17.67 -0.47 14.00
N ALA A 96 17.79 -0.71 12.69
CA ALA A 96 18.88 -0.16 11.90
C ALA A 96 18.77 1.37 11.78
N ALA A 97 19.87 2.02 11.41
CA ALA A 97 19.88 3.44 11.11
C ALA A 97 18.98 3.70 9.86
N PRO A 98 18.16 4.76 9.88
CA PRO A 98 17.32 5.10 8.75
C PRO A 98 18.17 5.53 7.54
N VAL A 99 17.81 5.06 6.35
CA VAL A 99 18.49 5.37 5.09
C VAL A 99 17.56 6.16 4.19
N LEU A 100 18.06 7.24 3.60
CA LEU A 100 17.29 8.06 2.64
C LEU A 100 17.38 7.45 1.25
N TYR A 101 16.25 7.26 0.58
CA TYR A 101 16.18 6.75 -0.79
C TYR A 101 15.49 7.77 -1.69
N ALA A 102 16.10 8.09 -2.83
CA ALA A 102 15.45 8.84 -3.90
C ALA A 102 14.84 7.90 -4.94
N PHE A 103 13.59 8.14 -5.30
CA PHE A 103 12.85 7.45 -6.35
C PHE A 103 12.95 8.22 -7.67
N ASP A 104 12.67 7.52 -8.77
CA ASP A 104 12.72 8.09 -10.12
C ASP A 104 11.66 9.22 -10.31
N CYS A 105 10.45 9.00 -9.81
CA CYS A 105 9.36 9.96 -9.85
C CYS A 105 8.53 9.98 -8.56
N GLU A 106 7.77 11.07 -8.40
CA GLU A 106 6.91 11.30 -7.23
C GLU A 106 5.78 10.27 -7.16
N LEU A 107 5.24 9.85 -8.31
CA LEU A 107 4.24 8.77 -8.37
C LEU A 107 4.77 7.46 -7.73
N SER A 108 5.98 7.03 -8.10
CA SER A 108 6.61 5.84 -7.52
C SER A 108 6.84 5.94 -6.01
N THR A 109 7.14 7.14 -5.51
CA THR A 109 7.26 7.39 -4.07
C THR A 109 5.93 7.16 -3.35
N ILE A 110 4.83 7.69 -3.88
CA ILE A 110 3.50 7.53 -3.29
C ILE A 110 3.02 6.08 -3.41
N GLU A 111 3.26 5.40 -4.54
CA GLU A 111 2.94 3.99 -4.71
C GLU A 111 3.70 3.10 -3.70
N PHE A 112 4.99 3.37 -3.47
CA PHE A 112 5.79 2.65 -2.50
C PHE A 112 5.24 2.81 -1.08
N ILE A 113 5.00 4.05 -0.64
CA ILE A 113 4.44 4.34 0.69
C ILE A 113 3.05 3.70 0.82
N GLY A 114 2.21 3.83 -0.20
CA GLY A 114 0.88 3.22 -0.24
C GLY A 114 0.94 1.70 -0.08
N ALA A 115 1.85 1.04 -0.78
CA ALA A 115 2.04 -0.42 -0.70
C ALA A 115 2.53 -0.85 0.68
N VAL A 116 3.50 -0.14 1.28
CA VAL A 116 3.98 -0.40 2.63
C VAL A 116 2.85 -0.25 3.66
N HIS A 117 2.08 0.83 3.60
CA HIS A 117 0.94 1.02 4.52
C HIS A 117 -0.11 -0.09 4.37
N LEU A 118 -0.36 -0.57 3.14
CA LEU A 118 -1.30 -1.68 2.90
C LEU A 118 -0.83 -2.97 3.57
N ILE A 119 0.43 -3.38 3.36
CA ILE A 119 0.94 -4.61 3.98
C ILE A 119 0.97 -4.52 5.52
N GLN A 120 1.23 -3.33 6.07
CA GLN A 120 1.12 -3.09 7.51
C GLN A 120 -0.32 -3.22 8.01
N HIS A 121 -1.31 -2.77 7.23
CA HIS A 121 -2.73 -2.93 7.57
C HIS A 121 -3.13 -4.40 7.55
N ILE A 122 -2.74 -5.15 6.52
CA ILE A 122 -2.98 -6.59 6.41
C ILE A 122 -2.41 -7.33 7.63
N GLU A 123 -1.15 -7.05 7.98
CA GLU A 123 -0.51 -7.67 9.14
C GLU A 123 -1.21 -7.31 10.46
N ALA A 124 -1.64 -6.07 10.65
CA ALA A 124 -2.39 -5.66 11.83
C ALA A 124 -3.76 -6.35 11.93
N LEU A 125 -4.44 -6.57 10.79
CA LEU A 125 -5.69 -7.32 10.74
C LEU A 125 -5.50 -8.79 11.09
N GLN A 126 -4.41 -9.41 10.61
CA GLN A 126 -4.05 -10.81 10.86
C GLN A 126 -3.62 -11.10 12.30
N SER A 127 -2.83 -10.18 12.88
CA SER A 127 -2.26 -10.35 14.22
C SER A 127 -3.25 -10.02 15.34
N ASN A 128 -4.49 -9.63 15.01
CA ASN A 128 -5.49 -9.13 15.97
C ASN A 128 -4.95 -8.03 16.89
N GLN A 129 -4.00 -7.20 16.43
CA GLN A 129 -3.48 -6.05 17.19
C GLN A 129 -4.52 -4.92 17.41
N THR A 130 -5.77 -5.16 17.02
CA THR A 130 -6.91 -4.25 17.11
C THR A 130 -7.72 -4.60 18.36
N ASP A 131 -7.15 -4.34 19.54
CA ASP A 131 -7.77 -4.62 20.85
C ASP A 131 -8.79 -3.53 21.29
N ALA A 132 -9.22 -2.67 20.37
CA ALA A 132 -10.16 -1.60 20.70
C ALA A 132 -11.59 -2.16 20.77
N ASP A 133 -12.33 -1.79 21.81
CA ASP A 133 -13.75 -2.16 21.96
C ASP A 133 -14.66 -1.41 20.98
N ASP A 134 -14.20 -0.28 20.43
CA ASP A 134 -14.94 0.52 19.46
C ASP A 134 -14.05 1.09 18.35
N ALA A 135 -14.67 1.38 17.21
CA ALA A 135 -13.97 1.82 16.00
C ALA A 135 -13.31 3.20 16.15
N LYS A 136 -13.88 4.08 17.00
CA LYS A 136 -13.36 5.45 17.18
C LYS A 136 -12.06 5.49 17.99
N HIS A 137 -11.83 4.52 18.87
CA HIS A 137 -10.59 4.40 19.65
C HIS A 137 -9.56 3.45 19.01
N ASP A 138 -9.91 2.78 17.92
CA ASP A 138 -8.94 2.01 17.14
C ASP A 138 -7.98 2.92 16.38
N MET A 139 -6.78 3.07 16.95
CA MET A 139 -5.70 3.86 16.38
C MET A 139 -5.15 3.28 15.07
N VAL A 140 -5.24 1.97 14.84
CA VAL A 140 -4.85 1.34 13.58
C VAL A 140 -5.85 1.69 12.50
N LEU A 141 -7.16 1.53 12.77
CA LEU A 141 -8.21 1.90 11.82
C LEU A 141 -8.11 3.37 11.42
N MET A 142 -8.04 4.27 12.41
CA MET A 142 -7.96 5.71 12.16
C MET A 142 -6.71 6.10 11.36
N ARG A 143 -5.55 5.50 11.68
CA ARG A 143 -4.31 5.73 10.92
C ARG A 143 -4.45 5.25 9.48
N GLN A 144 -5.02 4.08 9.26
CA GLN A 144 -5.16 3.50 7.91
C GLN A 144 -6.17 4.25 7.05
N LEU A 145 -7.25 4.79 7.65
CA LEU A 145 -8.16 5.71 6.96
C LEU A 145 -7.43 6.98 6.51
N GLN A 146 -6.66 7.61 7.40
CA GLN A 146 -5.88 8.81 7.08
C GLN A 146 -4.83 8.54 6.01
N GLN A 147 -4.11 7.43 6.11
CA GLN A 147 -3.11 7.01 5.12
C GLN A 147 -3.73 6.72 3.75
N THR A 148 -4.95 6.16 3.72
CA THR A 148 -5.69 5.91 2.48
C THR A 148 -6.20 7.21 1.85
N LEU A 149 -6.72 8.14 2.66
CA LEU A 149 -7.08 9.49 2.20
C LEU A 149 -5.87 10.25 1.67
N GLN A 150 -4.73 10.20 2.35
CA GLN A 150 -3.49 10.83 1.88
C GLN A 150 -3.07 10.23 0.54
N TYR A 151 -3.02 8.90 0.42
CA TYR A 151 -2.71 8.23 -0.84
C TYR A 151 -3.66 8.67 -1.96
N ALA A 152 -4.98 8.70 -1.70
CA ALA A 152 -5.96 9.13 -2.68
C ALA A 152 -5.77 10.60 -3.10
N THR A 153 -5.44 11.48 -2.15
CA THR A 153 -5.19 12.91 -2.39
C THR A 153 -3.96 13.14 -3.26
N GLU A 154 -2.88 12.37 -3.03
CA GLU A 154 -1.67 12.47 -3.86
C GLU A 154 -1.94 11.93 -5.27
N MET A 155 -2.61 10.78 -5.38
CA MET A 155 -2.99 10.20 -6.67
C MET A 155 -3.99 11.07 -7.44
N TRP A 156 -4.86 11.81 -6.74
CA TRP A 156 -5.76 12.81 -7.32
C TRP A 156 -5.03 13.77 -8.25
N SER A 157 -3.85 14.21 -7.81
CA SER A 157 -3.02 15.18 -8.54
C SER A 157 -2.05 14.49 -9.50
N LEU A 158 -1.31 13.49 -9.02
CA LEU A 158 -0.17 12.91 -9.75
C LEU A 158 -0.58 11.93 -10.85
N ALA A 159 -1.63 11.14 -10.60
CA ALA A 159 -2.18 10.20 -11.58
C ALA A 159 -3.29 10.84 -12.43
N LEU A 160 -3.50 12.15 -12.29
CA LEU A 160 -4.53 12.93 -12.99
C LEU A 160 -5.95 12.37 -12.78
N TRP A 161 -6.22 11.70 -11.66
CA TRP A 161 -7.56 11.19 -11.36
C TRP A 161 -8.62 12.30 -11.33
N HIS A 162 -8.22 13.54 -11.00
CA HIS A 162 -9.10 14.70 -11.08
C HIS A 162 -9.69 14.97 -12.48
N GLN A 163 -9.05 14.47 -13.54
CA GLN A 163 -9.53 14.61 -14.91
C GLN A 163 -10.55 13.52 -15.30
N LEU A 164 -10.77 12.55 -14.39
CA LEU A 164 -11.60 11.38 -14.63
C LEU A 164 -12.86 11.46 -13.76
N PHE A 165 -14.02 11.55 -14.42
CA PHE A 165 -15.34 11.65 -13.77
C PHE A 165 -15.59 10.65 -12.63
N PRO A 166 -15.19 9.35 -12.73
CA PRO A 166 -15.41 8.38 -11.66
C PRO A 166 -14.78 8.74 -10.33
N TYR A 167 -13.73 9.56 -10.31
CA TYR A 167 -12.97 9.80 -9.08
C TYR A 167 -13.54 10.97 -8.26
N SER A 168 -14.45 11.78 -8.81
CA SER A 168 -15.01 12.98 -8.14
C SER A 168 -15.54 12.78 -6.71
N PRO A 169 -16.21 11.68 -6.33
CA PRO A 169 -16.64 11.48 -4.95
C PRO A 169 -15.57 10.87 -4.03
N LEU A 170 -14.40 10.47 -4.53
CA LEU A 170 -13.41 9.69 -3.77
C LEU A 170 -12.96 10.38 -2.48
N LEU A 171 -12.40 11.59 -2.59
CA LEU A 171 -11.87 12.30 -1.42
C LEU A 171 -12.99 12.69 -0.43
N PRO A 172 -14.12 13.29 -0.88
CA PRO A 172 -15.23 13.61 0.02
C PRO A 172 -15.80 12.38 0.75
N SER A 173 -15.89 11.22 0.09
CA SER A 173 -16.39 9.99 0.70
C SER A 173 -15.42 9.40 1.72
N LEU A 174 -14.10 9.47 1.48
CA LEU A 174 -13.10 9.05 2.46
C LEU A 174 -13.10 9.98 3.70
N ASP A 175 -13.22 11.29 3.50
CA ASP A 175 -13.39 12.25 4.61
C ASP A 175 -14.68 11.96 5.41
N ALA A 176 -15.80 11.72 4.71
CA ALA A 176 -17.07 11.36 5.35
C ALA A 176 -17.00 10.02 6.12
N THR A 177 -16.18 9.08 5.65
CA THR A 177 -15.89 7.82 6.35
C THR A 177 -15.19 8.10 7.69
N ILE A 178 -14.13 8.92 7.69
CA ILE A 178 -13.39 9.30 8.90
C ILE A 178 -14.34 9.96 9.91
N VAL A 179 -15.16 10.91 9.47
CA VAL A 179 -16.15 11.58 10.33
C VAL A 179 -17.16 10.58 10.89
N SER A 180 -17.62 9.63 10.08
CA SER A 180 -18.58 8.60 10.51
C SER A 180 -17.97 7.67 11.58
N VAL A 181 -16.70 7.28 11.44
CA VAL A 181 -15.99 6.49 12.46
C VAL A 181 -15.82 7.28 13.76
N GLN A 182 -15.42 8.56 13.68
CA GLN A 182 -15.30 9.42 14.87
C GLN A 182 -16.64 9.61 15.62
N GLN A 183 -17.76 9.59 14.89
CA GLN A 183 -19.12 9.63 15.44
C GLN A 183 -19.63 8.24 15.88
N ASN A 184 -18.78 7.21 15.84
CA ASN A 184 -19.10 5.81 16.11
C ASN A 184 -20.24 5.24 15.24
N ASN A 185 -20.43 5.79 14.04
CA ASN A 185 -21.39 5.31 13.06
C ASN A 185 -20.71 4.37 12.05
N VAL A 186 -20.32 3.19 12.56
CA VAL A 186 -19.55 2.19 11.81
C VAL A 186 -20.29 1.70 10.56
N ARG A 187 -21.61 1.47 10.65
CA ARG A 187 -22.41 1.00 9.51
C ARG A 187 -22.33 1.97 8.34
N ARG A 188 -22.48 3.28 8.62
CA ARG A 188 -22.39 4.31 7.58
C ARG A 188 -20.98 4.42 7.02
N ALA A 189 -19.96 4.37 7.88
CA ALA A 189 -18.56 4.36 7.44
C ALA A 189 -18.30 3.18 6.49
N LYS A 190 -18.77 1.98 6.83
CA LYS A 190 -18.63 0.79 5.98
C LYS A 190 -19.33 0.97 4.64
N THR A 191 -20.56 1.48 4.61
CA THR A 191 -21.27 1.73 3.34
C THR A 191 -20.45 2.63 2.41
N PHE A 192 -19.87 3.72 2.91
CA PHE A 192 -19.02 4.59 2.09
C PHE A 192 -17.79 3.86 1.53
N VAL A 193 -17.13 3.04 2.35
CA VAL A 193 -15.95 2.28 1.91
C VAL A 193 -16.33 1.21 0.89
N ASP A 194 -17.43 0.48 1.11
CA ASP A 194 -17.93 -0.56 0.21
C ASP A 194 -18.34 0.00 -1.14
N ASP A 195 -19.04 1.14 -1.16
CA ASP A 195 -19.44 1.83 -2.39
C ASP A 195 -18.22 2.26 -3.20
N LEU A 196 -17.21 2.84 -2.54
CA LEU A 196 -15.95 3.20 -3.17
C LEU A 196 -15.21 1.96 -3.70
N HIS A 197 -15.13 0.89 -2.91
CA HIS A 197 -14.47 -0.33 -3.33
C HIS A 197 -15.15 -0.91 -4.58
N ALA A 198 -16.47 -1.05 -4.58
CA ALA A 198 -17.23 -1.56 -5.72
C ALA A 198 -17.00 -0.71 -6.98
N GLN A 199 -16.91 0.62 -6.83
CA GLN A 199 -16.63 1.53 -7.93
C GLN A 199 -15.22 1.34 -8.53
N PHE A 200 -14.18 1.31 -7.69
CA PHE A 200 -12.79 1.25 -8.17
C PHE A 200 -12.30 -0.16 -8.50
N TYR A 201 -12.91 -1.19 -7.93
CA TYR A 201 -12.53 -2.58 -8.17
C TYR A 201 -12.74 -3.02 -9.62
N ILE A 202 -13.73 -2.45 -10.31
CA ILE A 202 -14.00 -2.74 -11.73
C ILE A 202 -12.88 -2.18 -12.62
N GLU A 203 -12.29 -1.06 -12.22
CA GLU A 203 -11.20 -0.38 -12.94
C GLU A 203 -9.80 -0.88 -12.53
N ALA A 204 -9.74 -1.75 -11.51
CA ALA A 204 -8.49 -2.29 -11.01
C ALA A 204 -7.87 -3.29 -12.01
N SER A 205 -6.55 -3.18 -12.19
CA SER A 205 -5.80 -4.04 -13.10
C SER A 205 -4.49 -4.50 -12.48
N VAL A 206 -4.02 -5.65 -12.96
CA VAL A 206 -2.76 -6.27 -12.50
C VAL A 206 -1.98 -6.70 -13.74
N THR A 207 -0.72 -6.28 -13.81
CA THR A 207 0.15 -6.52 -14.97
C THR A 207 1.25 -7.51 -14.60
N LYS A 208 1.46 -8.54 -15.41
CA LYS A 208 2.58 -9.46 -15.23
C LYS A 208 3.86 -8.81 -15.74
N LEU A 209 4.86 -8.68 -14.87
CA LEU A 209 6.16 -8.10 -15.19
C LEU A 209 7.28 -9.07 -14.82
N THR A 210 8.47 -8.84 -15.37
CA THR A 210 9.68 -9.57 -14.99
C THR A 210 10.81 -8.56 -14.85
N GLU A 211 11.35 -8.44 -13.64
CA GLU A 211 12.51 -7.61 -13.36
C GLU A 211 13.56 -8.39 -12.56
N LEU A 212 14.84 -8.21 -12.92
CA LEU A 212 15.97 -8.89 -12.27
C LEU A 212 15.76 -10.41 -12.10
N ASN A 213 15.28 -11.10 -13.15
CA ASN A 213 14.94 -12.53 -13.15
C ASN A 213 13.80 -12.95 -12.20
N THR A 214 13.07 -12.00 -11.63
CA THR A 214 11.89 -12.25 -10.80
C THR A 214 10.64 -11.87 -11.58
N THR A 215 9.80 -12.86 -11.89
CA THR A 215 8.47 -12.61 -12.44
C THR A 215 7.49 -12.31 -11.31
N TYR A 216 6.71 -11.23 -11.45
CA TYR A 216 5.73 -10.81 -10.45
C TYR A 216 4.51 -10.17 -11.11
N PHE A 217 3.44 -10.01 -10.35
CA PHE A 217 2.21 -9.32 -10.76
C PHE A 217 2.15 -7.96 -10.07
N GLN A 218 2.21 -6.89 -10.85
CA GLN A 218 2.15 -5.52 -10.36
C GLN A 218 0.72 -5.00 -10.37
N PRO A 219 0.13 -4.62 -9.22
CA PRO A 219 -1.14 -3.91 -9.20
C PRO A 219 -0.97 -2.50 -9.79
N SER A 220 -1.97 -2.02 -10.51
CA SER A 220 -2.08 -0.59 -10.83
C SER A 220 -2.33 0.23 -9.56
N HIS A 221 -2.09 1.54 -9.60
CA HIS A 221 -2.41 2.44 -8.47
C HIS A 221 -3.91 2.39 -8.08
N VAL A 222 -4.80 2.07 -9.03
CA VAL A 222 -6.23 1.85 -8.77
C VAL A 222 -6.46 0.50 -8.07
N ALA A 223 -5.77 -0.56 -8.50
CA ALA A 223 -5.84 -1.85 -7.80
C ALA A 223 -5.29 -1.76 -6.37
N LEU A 224 -4.25 -0.96 -6.15
CA LEU A 224 -3.73 -0.69 -4.81
C LEU A 224 -4.74 0.09 -3.95
N LEU A 225 -5.46 1.06 -4.52
CA LEU A 225 -6.57 1.75 -3.83
C LEU A 225 -7.69 0.76 -3.48
N ALA A 226 -8.12 -0.06 -4.43
CA ALA A 226 -9.18 -1.06 -4.21
C ALA A 226 -8.80 -2.02 -3.07
N ALA A 227 -7.56 -2.51 -3.04
CA ALA A 227 -7.07 -3.36 -1.95
C ALA A 227 -7.05 -2.63 -0.60
N LYS A 228 -6.70 -1.33 -0.55
CA LYS A 228 -6.80 -0.52 0.67
C LYS A 228 -8.25 -0.36 1.16
N LEU A 229 -9.18 -0.12 0.25
CA LEU A 229 -10.60 0.00 0.57
C LEU A 229 -11.17 -1.34 1.09
N GLU A 230 -10.82 -2.46 0.47
CA GLU A 230 -11.19 -3.79 0.95
C GLU A 230 -10.65 -4.05 2.38
N ALA A 231 -9.37 -3.72 2.64
CA ALA A 231 -8.77 -3.84 3.96
C ALA A 231 -9.51 -2.99 5.01
N LEU A 232 -9.92 -1.77 4.66
CA LEU A 232 -10.71 -0.89 5.51
C LEU A 232 -12.11 -1.44 5.77
N SER A 233 -12.77 -1.99 4.75
CA SER A 233 -14.09 -2.59 4.87
C SER A 233 -14.07 -3.76 5.87
N LEU A 234 -13.10 -4.66 5.72
CA LEU A 234 -12.90 -5.79 6.63
C LEU A 234 -12.52 -5.35 8.04
N HIS A 235 -11.79 -4.24 8.16
CA HIS A 235 -11.50 -3.66 9.47
C HIS A 235 -12.76 -3.16 10.16
N LEU A 236 -13.64 -2.46 9.43
CA LEU A 236 -14.91 -1.96 9.95
C LEU A 236 -15.86 -3.10 10.33
N ASP A 237 -15.82 -4.23 9.62
CA ASP A 237 -16.63 -5.42 9.94
C ASP A 237 -16.33 -6.00 11.33
N LYS A 238 -15.15 -5.75 11.92
CA LYS A 238 -14.84 -6.16 13.29
C LYS A 238 -15.73 -5.47 14.34
N TYR A 239 -16.38 -4.37 13.98
CA TYR A 239 -17.16 -3.51 14.87
C TYR A 239 -18.67 -3.55 14.60
N LEU A 240 -19.15 -4.48 13.77
CA LEU A 240 -20.56 -4.62 13.36
C LEU A 240 -21.23 -5.88 13.90
#